data_AF-Q6FWV2-F1
#
_entry.id   AF-Q6FWV2-F1
#
_cell.length_a   1.000
_cell.length_b   1.000
_cell.length_c   1.000
_cell.angle_alpha   90.00
_cell.angle_beta   90.00
_cell.angle_gamma   90.00
#
_symmetry.space_group_name_H-M   'P 1'
#
loop_
_entity.id
_entity.type
_entity.pdbx_description
1 polymer ?
#
loop_
_entity_poly.entity_id
_entity_poly.type
_entity_poly.pdbx_seq_one_letter_code
_entity_poly.pdbx_strand_id
1 'polypeptide(L)'
;MRVVFQQCTKFSTSCNRAFLARFLKPVMNASPKEHVVKQLLKPVGLNVPPRPNIKYSEGNSWLDLFDGAKTEERIKELEIEFAKSGMYEMATFRKTNGKLFLSPESYWKADKALYFPHLSGRTLSSEDHGNVEDVLRGKTSVIRVFSTQVGDKISREYIKNTELGIDNYENQSCQVIDINFLENKLKSWLFKLSLNNLKSTVPVQRHDNYWLCHREQIPFLMRERLLINNVYSGYIFVVDPNLKIRFMACGPASADEFNKLWKVVGQLSKEKK
;
A
#
# COMPACT_ATOMS: atom_id res chain seq x y z
N MET A 1 -46.48 -33.28 44.16
CA MET A 1 -46.84 -32.34 43.08
C MET A 1 -45.78 -31.24 43.00
N ARG A 2 -45.14 -31.09 41.82
CA ARG A 2 -44.53 -29.90 41.16
C ARG A 2 -43.87 -28.83 42.08
N VAL A 3 -42.52 -28.66 42.16
CA VAL A 3 -41.50 -28.27 41.12
C VAL A 3 -41.84 -26.85 40.59
N VAL A 4 -41.01 -25.78 40.54
CA VAL A 4 -39.60 -25.60 40.13
C VAL A 4 -39.06 -24.22 40.63
N PHE A 5 -37.76 -24.20 40.96
CA PHE A 5 -36.84 -23.09 41.20
C PHE A 5 -36.50 -22.27 39.93
N GLN A 6 -35.93 -21.07 40.11
CA GLN A 6 -35.01 -20.36 39.18
C GLN A 6 -35.54 -19.84 37.82
N GLN A 7 -35.28 -18.55 37.54
CA GLN A 7 -34.29 -18.17 36.53
C GLN A 7 -33.90 -16.69 36.56
N CYS A 8 -32.58 -16.49 36.49
CA CYS A 8 -31.86 -15.26 36.28
C CYS A 8 -32.18 -14.57 34.94
N THR A 9 -31.55 -13.40 34.77
CA THR A 9 -31.20 -12.69 33.52
C THR A 9 -32.10 -11.51 33.12
N LYS A 10 -31.70 -10.31 33.57
CA LYS A 10 -31.93 -9.07 32.81
C LYS A 10 -30.58 -8.38 32.60
N PHE A 11 -29.77 -8.93 31.71
CA PHE A 11 -28.66 -8.19 31.11
C PHE A 11 -29.22 -7.19 30.11
N SER A 12 -28.86 -5.91 30.29
CA SER A 12 -29.34 -4.75 29.54
C SER A 12 -29.01 -4.82 28.04
N THR A 13 -30.04 -4.94 27.19
CA THR A 13 -29.95 -4.96 25.71
C THR A 13 -30.12 -3.59 25.06
N SER A 14 -30.41 -2.53 25.82
CA SER A 14 -30.72 -1.20 25.28
C SER A 14 -29.48 -0.39 24.87
N CYS A 15 -28.35 -0.54 25.57
CA CYS A 15 -27.12 0.20 25.25
C CYS A 15 -26.56 -0.16 23.87
N ASN A 16 -26.64 -1.44 23.47
CA ASN A 16 -26.09 -1.92 22.21
C ASN A 16 -26.81 -1.35 20.98
N ARG A 17 -28.14 -1.14 21.03
CA ARG A 17 -28.89 -0.61 19.88
C ARG A 17 -28.60 0.86 19.61
N ALA A 18 -28.50 1.68 20.64
CA ALA A 18 -28.19 3.11 20.50
C ALA A 18 -26.75 3.31 19.98
N PHE A 19 -25.80 2.51 20.48
CA PHE A 19 -24.42 2.51 20.02
C PHE A 19 -24.30 2.06 18.56
N LEU A 20 -24.93 0.92 18.19
CA LEU A 20 -24.95 0.44 16.81
C LEU A 20 -25.60 1.44 15.85
N ALA A 21 -26.69 2.10 16.25
CA ALA A 21 -27.33 3.12 15.42
C ALA A 21 -26.46 4.38 15.25
N ARG A 22 -25.74 4.81 16.29
CA ARG A 22 -24.78 5.92 16.23
C ARG A 22 -23.59 5.60 15.33
N PHE A 23 -23.17 4.34 15.29
CA PHE A 23 -22.06 3.86 14.46
C PHE A 23 -22.46 3.64 13.00
N LEU A 24 -23.57 2.92 12.75
CA LEU A 24 -23.97 2.50 11.40
C LEU A 24 -24.50 3.66 10.56
N LYS A 25 -25.22 4.62 11.16
CA LYS A 25 -25.84 5.70 10.38
C LYS A 25 -24.80 6.57 9.65
N PRO A 26 -23.74 7.07 10.31
CA PRO A 26 -22.76 7.90 9.62
C PRO A 26 -21.99 7.10 8.56
N VAL A 27 -21.56 5.88 8.91
CA VAL A 27 -20.84 4.97 8.01
C VAL A 27 -21.66 4.64 6.75
N MET A 28 -22.95 4.32 6.90
CA MET A 28 -23.84 4.03 5.77
C MET A 28 -24.17 5.24 4.90
N ASN A 29 -24.20 6.44 5.49
CA ASN A 29 -24.50 7.68 4.76
C ASN A 29 -23.27 8.26 4.04
N ALA A 30 -22.07 7.75 4.33
CA ALA A 30 -20.84 8.19 3.70
C ALA A 30 -20.80 7.77 2.22
N SER A 31 -21.33 8.63 1.34
CA SER A 31 -21.20 8.46 -0.11
C SER A 31 -19.80 8.86 -0.56
N PRO A 32 -19.05 7.99 -1.26
CA PRO A 32 -17.71 8.33 -1.69
C PRO A 32 -17.76 9.45 -2.73
N LYS A 33 -16.91 10.47 -2.54
CA LYS A 33 -16.68 11.48 -3.56
C LYS A 33 -15.99 10.84 -4.76
N GLU A 34 -16.40 11.25 -5.94
CA GLU A 34 -15.77 10.80 -7.17
C GLU A 34 -14.27 11.14 -7.18
N HIS A 35 -13.46 10.17 -7.58
CA HIS A 35 -12.01 10.35 -7.65
C HIS A 35 -11.64 11.25 -8.84
N VAL A 36 -10.90 12.32 -8.57
CA VAL A 36 -10.39 13.25 -9.59
C VAL A 36 -8.88 13.11 -9.66
N VAL A 37 -8.38 12.76 -10.85
CA VAL A 37 -6.94 12.66 -11.11
C VAL A 37 -6.34 14.06 -11.06
N LYS A 38 -5.36 14.24 -10.18
CA LYS A 38 -4.63 15.51 -10.01
C LYS A 38 -3.14 15.28 -10.10
N GLN A 39 -2.42 16.34 -10.42
CA GLN A 39 -0.97 16.40 -10.38
C GLN A 39 -0.46 16.21 -8.95
N LEU A 40 0.45 15.27 -8.74
CA LEU A 40 1.09 15.08 -7.44
C LEU A 40 2.13 16.18 -7.24
N LEU A 41 1.87 17.08 -6.29
CA LEU A 41 2.75 18.23 -5.99
C LEU A 41 3.51 18.04 -4.68
N LYS A 42 2.84 17.52 -3.65
CA LYS A 42 3.40 17.37 -2.31
C LYS A 42 4.15 16.04 -2.17
N PRO A 43 5.27 16.01 -1.42
CA PRO A 43 5.95 14.77 -1.04
C PRO A 43 4.99 13.77 -0.39
N VAL A 44 5.18 12.50 -0.74
CA VAL A 44 4.43 11.37 -0.19
C VAL A 44 5.38 10.53 0.65
N GLY A 45 4.93 10.09 1.83
CA GLY A 45 5.72 9.28 2.75
C GLY A 45 5.38 9.56 4.21
N LEU A 46 6.31 9.19 5.09
CA LEU A 46 6.22 9.40 6.54
C LEU A 46 7.26 10.41 7.02
N ASN A 47 6.95 11.08 8.12
CA ASN A 47 7.89 12.02 8.75
C ASN A 47 9.04 11.31 9.50
N VAL A 48 8.86 10.03 9.85
CA VAL A 48 9.79 9.24 10.65
C VAL A 48 10.41 8.15 9.78
N PRO A 49 11.73 7.92 9.86
CA PRO A 49 12.40 6.85 9.11
C PRO A 49 11.87 5.46 9.51
N PRO A 50 11.88 4.48 8.57
CA PRO A 50 11.45 3.12 8.85
C PRO A 50 12.37 2.46 9.87
N ARG A 51 11.78 1.66 10.76
CA ARG A 51 12.46 0.88 11.80
C ARG A 51 11.75 -0.47 11.96
N PRO A 52 12.46 -1.60 12.16
CA PRO A 52 11.87 -2.93 12.25
C PRO A 52 10.77 -3.12 13.30
N ASN A 53 10.80 -2.32 14.37
CA ASN A 53 9.86 -2.44 15.50
C ASN A 53 8.80 -1.34 15.53
N ILE A 54 8.60 -0.60 14.43
CA ILE A 54 7.56 0.44 14.39
C ILE A 54 6.19 -0.22 14.32
N LYS A 55 5.37 -0.01 15.34
CA LYS A 55 3.95 -0.33 15.29
C LYS A 55 3.21 0.87 14.74
N TYR A 56 2.64 0.73 13.56
CA TYR A 56 1.70 1.73 13.08
C TYR A 56 0.45 1.67 13.94
N SER A 57 -0.07 2.82 14.33
CA SER A 57 -1.34 2.87 15.07
C SER A 57 -2.43 2.30 14.17
N GLU A 58 -2.87 1.08 14.45
CA GLU A 58 -4.07 0.51 13.85
C GLU A 58 -5.27 1.29 14.39
N GLY A 59 -5.96 2.04 13.51
CA GLY A 59 -7.18 2.76 13.85
C GLY A 59 -8.31 1.83 14.33
N ASN A 60 -8.18 0.52 14.13
CA ASN A 60 -9.31 -0.40 14.11
C ASN A 60 -9.38 -1.34 15.33
N SER A 61 -8.79 -0.98 16.47
CA SER A 61 -9.00 -1.74 17.71
C SER A 61 -10.46 -1.58 18.16
N TRP A 62 -11.20 -2.69 18.22
CA TRP A 62 -12.56 -2.73 18.75
C TRP A 62 -12.68 -2.12 20.15
N LEU A 63 -11.60 -2.11 20.94
CA LEU A 63 -11.57 -1.52 22.28
C LEU A 63 -11.61 0.01 22.25
N ASP A 64 -11.03 0.65 21.24
CA ASP A 64 -11.05 2.12 21.10
C ASP A 64 -12.45 2.64 20.78
N LEU A 65 -13.34 1.80 20.22
CA LEU A 65 -14.75 2.14 20.00
C LEU A 65 -15.56 2.25 21.30
N PHE A 66 -15.06 1.67 22.40
CA PHE A 66 -15.70 1.76 23.73
C PHE A 66 -15.15 2.92 24.57
N ASP A 67 -14.08 3.58 24.12
CA ASP A 67 -13.54 4.78 24.75
C ASP A 67 -14.20 6.03 24.13
N GLY A 68 -15.02 6.72 24.93
CA GLY A 68 -15.89 7.80 24.46
C GLY A 68 -15.14 8.96 23.78
N ALA A 69 -13.89 9.23 24.17
CA ALA A 69 -13.08 10.28 23.55
C ALA A 69 -12.51 9.87 22.18
N LYS A 70 -12.21 8.59 21.98
CA LYS A 70 -11.65 8.06 20.73
C LYS A 70 -12.71 7.65 19.71
N THR A 71 -13.96 7.52 20.15
CA THR A 71 -15.06 7.02 19.33
C THR A 71 -15.33 7.90 18.12
N GLU A 72 -15.31 9.23 18.25
CA GLU A 72 -15.64 10.13 17.13
C GLU A 72 -14.60 10.10 16.02
N GLU A 73 -13.30 10.11 16.36
CA GLU A 73 -12.23 9.99 15.38
C GLU A 73 -12.30 8.64 14.67
N ARG A 74 -12.50 7.55 15.40
CA ARG A 74 -12.68 6.21 14.82
C ARG A 74 -13.89 6.09 13.91
N ILE A 75 -15.02 6.68 14.28
CA ILE A 75 -16.20 6.71 13.41
C ILE A 75 -15.86 7.40 12.09
N LYS A 76 -15.16 8.55 12.11
CA LYS A 76 -14.73 9.24 10.89
C LYS A 76 -13.75 8.40 10.06
N GLU A 77 -12.81 7.70 10.69
CA GLU A 77 -11.88 6.80 9.99
C GLU A 77 -12.63 5.67 9.28
N LEU A 78 -13.60 5.05 9.96
CA LEU A 78 -14.42 3.96 9.44
C LEU A 78 -15.41 4.43 8.38
N GLU A 79 -15.95 5.65 8.49
CA GLU A 79 -16.73 6.30 7.43
C GLU A 79 -15.92 6.42 6.14
N ILE A 80 -14.65 6.87 6.22
CA ILE A 80 -13.77 7.01 5.05
C ILE A 80 -13.43 5.63 4.47
N GLU A 81 -13.09 4.66 5.32
CA GLU A 81 -12.78 3.29 4.89
C GLU A 81 -13.99 2.64 4.20
N PHE A 82 -15.18 2.80 4.76
CA PHE A 82 -16.41 2.24 4.20
C PHE A 82 -16.83 2.93 2.90
N ALA A 83 -16.72 4.25 2.83
CA ALA A 83 -16.96 5.00 1.59
C ALA A 83 -16.02 4.50 0.48
N LYS A 84 -14.75 4.21 0.81
CA LYS A 84 -13.75 3.66 -0.10
C LYS A 84 -13.74 2.12 -0.12
N SER A 85 -14.91 1.51 -0.18
CA SER A 85 -15.06 0.06 -0.36
C SER A 85 -14.37 -0.47 -1.62
N GLY A 86 -14.15 -1.79 -1.70
CA GLY A 86 -13.59 -2.44 -2.91
C GLY A 86 -14.39 -2.17 -4.20
N MET A 87 -15.70 -1.89 -4.09
CA MET A 87 -16.52 -1.47 -5.22
C MET A 87 -16.16 -0.07 -5.71
N TYR A 88 -15.89 0.86 -4.79
CA TYR A 88 -15.38 2.19 -5.13
C TYR A 88 -13.99 2.11 -5.76
N GLU A 89 -13.10 1.29 -5.22
CA GLU A 89 -11.76 1.09 -5.80
C GLU A 89 -11.84 0.53 -7.22
N MET A 90 -12.69 -0.47 -7.46
CA MET A 90 -12.93 -1.03 -8.80
C MET A 90 -13.53 0.02 -9.76
N ALA A 91 -14.55 0.76 -9.32
CA ALA A 91 -15.18 1.81 -10.13
C ALA A 91 -14.18 2.93 -10.50
N THR A 92 -13.38 3.35 -9.53
CA THR A 92 -12.30 4.33 -9.73
C THR A 92 -11.25 3.81 -10.70
N PHE A 93 -10.83 2.55 -10.55
CA PHE A 93 -9.88 1.91 -11.45
C PHE A 93 -10.40 1.89 -12.89
N ARG A 94 -11.66 1.48 -13.10
CA ARG A 94 -12.29 1.46 -14.43
C ARG A 94 -12.42 2.85 -15.05
N LYS A 95 -12.80 3.86 -14.26
CA LYS A 95 -12.94 5.24 -14.75
C LYS A 95 -11.59 5.85 -15.15
N THR A 96 -10.53 5.53 -14.41
CA THR A 96 -9.20 6.15 -14.56
C THR A 96 -8.19 5.29 -15.31
N ASN A 97 -8.58 4.08 -15.73
CA ASN A 97 -7.66 3.03 -16.21
C ASN A 97 -6.48 2.79 -15.24
N GLY A 98 -6.74 2.89 -13.94
CA GLY A 98 -5.76 2.73 -12.87
C GLY A 98 -4.88 3.96 -12.55
N LYS A 99 -4.99 5.06 -13.30
CA LYS A 99 -4.24 6.31 -13.04
C LYS A 99 -4.92 7.13 -11.93
N LEU A 100 -4.42 7.06 -10.70
CA LEU A 100 -5.01 7.79 -9.57
C LEU A 100 -4.49 9.23 -9.43
N PHE A 101 -3.27 9.49 -9.85
CA PHE A 101 -2.64 10.82 -9.85
C PHE A 101 -1.61 10.88 -10.99
N LEU A 102 -1.29 12.08 -11.44
CA LEU A 102 -0.16 12.29 -12.36
C LEU A 102 1.13 12.42 -11.54
N SER A 103 2.19 11.74 -11.96
CA SER A 103 3.50 11.79 -11.28
C SER A 103 4.10 13.20 -11.29
N PRO A 104 4.84 13.62 -10.25
CA PRO A 104 5.32 15.00 -10.11
C PRO A 104 6.21 15.42 -11.29
N GLU A 105 6.20 16.70 -11.64
CA GLU A 105 7.01 17.22 -12.76
C GLU A 105 8.52 17.10 -12.50
N SER A 106 8.93 17.11 -11.24
CA SER A 106 10.31 16.93 -10.78
C SER A 106 10.35 16.09 -9.50
N TYR A 107 11.51 15.51 -9.20
CA TYR A 107 11.71 14.79 -7.95
C TYR A 107 11.78 15.76 -6.76
N TRP A 108 11.32 15.31 -5.59
CA TRP A 108 11.43 16.10 -4.37
C TRP A 108 12.87 16.17 -3.90
N LYS A 109 13.32 17.34 -3.44
CA LYS A 109 14.65 17.50 -2.82
C LYS A 109 14.73 16.70 -1.52
N ALA A 110 15.92 16.22 -1.17
CA ALA A 110 16.13 15.36 -0.01
C ALA A 110 15.67 15.98 1.33
N ASP A 111 15.73 17.30 1.49
CA ASP A 111 15.28 18.04 2.67
C ASP A 111 13.75 18.11 2.79
N LYS A 112 13.02 18.01 1.66
CA LYS A 112 11.54 18.01 1.61
C LYS A 112 10.94 16.62 1.48
N ALA A 113 11.72 15.64 1.02
CA ALA A 113 11.29 14.28 0.83
C ALA A 113 10.96 13.58 2.15
N LEU A 114 9.94 12.73 2.11
CA LEU A 114 9.47 11.94 3.25
C LEU A 114 9.97 10.49 3.15
N TYR A 115 9.92 9.76 4.25
CA TYR A 115 10.44 8.41 4.33
C TYR A 115 9.48 7.36 3.74
N PHE A 116 10.06 6.34 3.14
CA PHE A 116 9.35 5.11 2.77
C PHE A 116 8.90 4.37 4.04
N PRO A 117 7.69 3.79 4.07
CA PRO A 117 7.22 3.04 5.24
C PRO A 117 8.10 1.81 5.51
N HIS A 118 8.25 1.48 6.79
CA HIS A 118 8.70 0.15 7.20
C HIS A 118 7.71 -0.91 6.68
N LEU A 119 8.26 -1.95 6.09
CA LEU A 119 7.54 -3.13 5.61
C LEU A 119 8.37 -4.35 5.97
N SER A 120 7.72 -5.35 6.55
CA SER A 120 8.28 -6.67 6.73
C SER A 120 7.67 -7.65 5.73
N GLY A 121 8.40 -8.70 5.39
CA GLY A 121 7.94 -9.69 4.43
C GLY A 121 9.04 -10.67 4.12
N ARG A 122 8.83 -11.48 3.09
CA ARG A 122 9.84 -12.44 2.64
C ARG A 122 10.04 -12.34 1.14
N THR A 123 11.21 -12.73 0.69
CA THR A 123 11.53 -12.78 -0.74
C THR A 123 10.96 -14.06 -1.37
N LEU A 124 11.06 -14.21 -2.69
CA LEU A 124 10.76 -15.50 -3.33
C LEU A 124 11.87 -16.54 -3.10
N SER A 125 13.08 -16.11 -2.76
CA SER A 125 14.23 -16.98 -2.50
C SER A 125 14.27 -17.52 -1.07
N SER A 126 13.77 -16.76 -0.09
CA SER A 126 13.83 -17.12 1.34
C SER A 126 12.44 -17.34 1.94
N GLU A 127 12.35 -18.26 2.89
CA GLU A 127 11.14 -18.42 3.72
C GLU A 127 11.13 -17.46 4.91
N ASP A 128 12.31 -16.94 5.29
CA ASP A 128 12.50 -16.06 6.43
C ASP A 128 11.94 -14.66 6.17
N HIS A 129 11.40 -14.06 7.22
CA HIS A 129 10.96 -12.67 7.16
C HIS A 129 12.14 -11.73 7.39
N GLY A 130 12.23 -10.69 6.57
CA GLY A 130 13.15 -9.58 6.70
C GLY A 130 12.43 -8.23 6.59
N ASN A 131 13.19 -7.15 6.75
CA ASN A 131 12.68 -5.80 6.57
C ASN A 131 13.08 -5.29 5.19
N VAL A 132 12.14 -4.73 4.44
CA VAL A 132 12.38 -4.21 3.09
C VAL A 132 13.43 -3.09 3.13
N GLU A 133 13.41 -2.24 4.16
CA GLU A 133 14.36 -1.14 4.28
C GLU A 133 15.83 -1.57 4.40
N ASP A 134 16.11 -2.79 4.86
CA ASP A 134 17.47 -3.30 5.01
C ASP A 134 18.13 -3.50 3.63
N VAL A 135 17.35 -3.91 2.63
CA VAL A 135 17.82 -4.05 1.25
C VAL A 135 17.89 -2.71 0.52
N LEU A 136 17.03 -1.76 0.89
CA LEU A 136 16.97 -0.42 0.28
C LEU A 136 18.12 0.50 0.70
N ARG A 137 18.59 0.36 1.94
CA ARG A 137 19.55 1.29 2.56
C ARG A 137 20.84 1.39 1.77
N GLY A 138 21.34 2.60 1.58
CA GLY A 138 22.56 2.87 0.79
C GLY A 138 22.37 2.81 -0.73
N LYS A 139 21.22 2.35 -1.22
CA LYS A 139 20.96 2.11 -2.64
C LYS A 139 19.88 3.04 -3.19
N THR A 140 19.96 3.36 -4.48
CA THR A 140 18.86 4.03 -5.18
C THR A 140 17.98 2.92 -5.66
N SER A 141 16.70 2.98 -5.33
CA SER A 141 15.80 1.85 -5.52
C SER A 141 14.53 2.30 -6.22
N VAL A 142 14.15 1.62 -7.29
CA VAL A 142 12.83 1.74 -7.90
C VAL A 142 11.97 0.63 -7.35
N ILE A 143 10.97 0.99 -6.54
CA ILE A 143 10.09 0.04 -5.86
C ILE A 143 8.75 0.01 -6.59
N ARG A 144 8.35 -1.18 -7.03
CA ARG A 144 7.02 -1.45 -7.55
C ARG A 144 6.17 -2.04 -6.45
N VAL A 145 4.97 -1.50 -6.27
CA VAL A 145 4.01 -2.01 -5.28
C VAL A 145 2.70 -2.33 -5.99
N PHE A 146 2.19 -3.54 -5.81
CA PHE A 146 0.92 -3.99 -6.39
C PHE A 146 0.30 -5.07 -5.52
N SER A 147 -1.02 -5.24 -5.60
CA SER A 147 -1.76 -6.30 -4.87
C SER A 147 -2.43 -7.31 -5.80
N THR A 148 -2.50 -7.01 -7.10
CA THR A 148 -3.22 -7.82 -8.10
C THR A 148 -2.37 -8.01 -9.36
N GLN A 149 -2.69 -9.03 -10.15
CA GLN A 149 -2.01 -9.27 -11.44
C GLN A 149 -2.19 -8.11 -12.43
N VAL A 150 -3.33 -7.42 -12.36
CA VAL A 150 -3.59 -6.22 -13.19
C VAL A 150 -2.64 -5.09 -12.77
N GLY A 151 -2.53 -4.83 -11.46
CA GLY A 151 -1.59 -3.85 -10.90
C GLY A 151 -0.12 -4.17 -11.21
N ASP A 152 0.26 -5.46 -11.17
CA ASP A 152 1.58 -5.91 -11.63
C ASP A 152 1.78 -5.56 -13.11
N LYS A 153 0.89 -6.01 -13.99
CA LYS A 153 1.03 -5.79 -15.43
C LYS A 153 1.21 -4.31 -15.79
N ILE A 154 0.36 -3.42 -15.27
CA ILE A 154 0.42 -1.99 -15.59
C ILE A 154 1.65 -1.30 -14.98
N SER A 155 2.03 -1.63 -13.74
CA SER A 155 3.22 -1.01 -13.12
C SER A 155 4.53 -1.46 -13.78
N ARG A 156 4.53 -2.62 -14.45
CA ARG A 156 5.70 -3.14 -15.16
C ARG A 156 6.12 -2.25 -16.34
N GLU A 157 5.18 -1.51 -16.92
CA GLU A 157 5.43 -0.58 -18.03
C GLU A 157 6.43 0.53 -17.65
N TYR A 158 6.55 0.87 -16.36
CA TYR A 158 7.56 1.81 -15.86
C TYR A 158 8.99 1.23 -15.87
N ILE A 159 9.14 -0.09 -15.85
CA ILE A 159 10.45 -0.77 -15.82
C ILE A 159 10.84 -1.26 -17.21
N LYS A 160 9.89 -1.87 -17.90
CA LYS A 160 10.06 -2.47 -19.22
C LYS A 160 9.17 -1.75 -20.22
N ASN A 161 9.79 -1.07 -21.18
CA ASN A 161 9.09 -0.47 -22.31
C ASN A 161 9.32 -1.35 -23.53
N THR A 162 8.29 -2.11 -23.91
CA THR A 162 8.36 -3.04 -25.03
C THR A 162 8.48 -2.36 -26.39
N GLU A 163 7.89 -1.17 -26.55
CA GLU A 163 7.94 -0.40 -27.81
C GLU A 163 9.35 0.12 -28.08
N LEU A 164 10.08 0.51 -27.04
CA LEU A 164 11.46 0.98 -27.11
C LEU A 164 12.51 -0.15 -26.95
N GLY A 165 12.08 -1.38 -26.66
CA GLY A 165 12.98 -2.50 -26.39
C GLY A 165 13.84 -2.33 -25.12
N ILE A 166 13.41 -1.49 -24.17
CA ILE A 166 14.16 -1.17 -22.95
C ILE A 166 13.66 -2.04 -21.80
N ASP A 167 14.59 -2.68 -21.08
CA ASP A 167 14.31 -3.43 -19.85
C ASP A 167 15.26 -2.97 -18.73
N ASN A 168 14.75 -2.24 -17.75
CA ASN A 168 15.57 -1.66 -16.68
C ASN A 168 15.65 -2.53 -15.42
N TYR A 169 15.20 -3.79 -15.46
CA TYR A 169 15.32 -4.67 -14.29
C TYR A 169 16.78 -4.92 -13.85
N GLU A 170 17.72 -4.81 -14.79
CA GLU A 170 19.16 -4.99 -14.59
C GLU A 170 19.93 -3.65 -14.71
N ASN A 171 19.25 -2.51 -14.51
CA ASN A 171 19.89 -1.20 -14.59
C ASN A 171 21.02 -1.06 -13.56
N GLN A 172 22.22 -0.66 -13.98
CA GLN A 172 23.38 -0.56 -13.08
C GLN A 172 23.33 0.64 -12.12
N SER A 173 22.48 1.64 -12.37
CA SER A 173 22.37 2.86 -11.56
C SER A 173 21.44 2.70 -10.35
N CYS A 174 20.61 1.66 -10.31
CA CYS A 174 19.64 1.44 -9.24
C CYS A 174 19.26 -0.04 -9.13
N GLN A 175 18.73 -0.46 -7.98
CA GLN A 175 18.02 -1.73 -7.89
C GLN A 175 16.53 -1.54 -8.18
N VAL A 176 15.91 -2.52 -8.81
CA VAL A 176 14.44 -2.59 -8.92
C VAL A 176 13.92 -3.60 -7.90
N ILE A 177 12.99 -3.23 -7.05
CA ILE A 177 12.36 -4.12 -6.06
C ILE A 177 10.87 -4.24 -6.37
N ASP A 178 10.36 -5.46 -6.47
CA ASP A 178 8.92 -5.71 -6.61
C ASP A 178 8.35 -6.06 -5.24
N ILE A 179 7.26 -5.44 -4.82
CA ILE A 179 6.52 -5.73 -3.58
C ILE A 179 5.11 -6.12 -3.97
N ASN A 180 4.81 -7.41 -3.81
CA ASN A 180 3.47 -7.94 -3.95
C ASN A 180 2.79 -7.96 -2.58
N PHE A 181 1.77 -7.11 -2.44
CA PHE A 181 0.95 -7.04 -1.24
C PHE A 181 -0.09 -8.16 -1.22
N LEU A 182 0.06 -9.03 -0.24
CA LEU A 182 -0.86 -10.12 0.05
C LEU A 182 -1.98 -9.64 0.97
N GLU A 183 -3.19 -10.12 0.72
CA GLU A 183 -4.32 -9.96 1.65
C GLU A 183 -4.32 -11.10 2.68
N ASN A 184 -4.67 -10.78 3.93
CA ASN A 184 -4.60 -11.70 5.08
C ASN A 184 -5.43 -13.00 4.98
N LYS A 185 -6.30 -13.13 3.97
CA LYS A 185 -7.33 -14.19 3.93
C LYS A 185 -6.90 -15.46 3.18
N LEU A 186 -5.67 -15.55 2.68
CA LEU A 186 -5.21 -16.73 1.96
C LEU A 186 -4.84 -17.85 2.94
N LYS A 187 -5.53 -19.00 2.84
CA LYS A 187 -5.14 -20.21 3.59
C LYS A 187 -3.70 -20.60 3.23
N SER A 188 -2.92 -21.08 4.20
CA SER A 188 -1.50 -21.43 4.01
C SER A 188 -1.24 -22.38 2.82
N TRP A 189 -2.15 -23.34 2.56
CA TRP A 189 -2.03 -24.25 1.41
C TRP A 189 -2.25 -23.54 0.06
N LEU A 190 -3.22 -22.62 -0.04
CA LEU A 190 -3.45 -21.79 -1.23
C LEU A 190 -2.24 -20.90 -1.47
N PHE A 191 -1.73 -20.30 -0.39
CA PHE A 191 -0.52 -19.49 -0.44
C PHE A 191 0.65 -20.30 -1.02
N LYS A 192 0.93 -21.52 -0.53
CA LYS A 192 1.99 -22.40 -1.09
C LYS A 192 1.83 -22.69 -2.58
N LEU A 193 0.63 -23.00 -3.05
CA LEU A 193 0.38 -23.24 -4.47
C LEU A 193 0.58 -21.98 -5.31
N SER A 194 0.04 -20.84 -4.84
CA SER A 194 0.21 -19.54 -5.50
C SER A 194 1.67 -19.12 -5.57
N LEU A 195 2.49 -19.43 -4.54
CA LEU A 195 3.91 -19.13 -4.52
C LEU A 195 4.70 -19.92 -5.56
N ASN A 196 4.44 -21.21 -5.71
CA ASN A 196 5.15 -22.02 -6.71
C ASN A 196 4.87 -21.52 -8.13
N ASN A 197 3.61 -21.20 -8.42
CA ASN A 197 3.23 -20.58 -9.68
C ASN A 197 3.84 -19.18 -9.84
N LEU A 198 3.96 -18.41 -8.77
CA LEU A 198 4.59 -17.09 -8.83
C LEU A 198 6.10 -17.21 -9.13
N LYS A 199 6.80 -18.12 -8.44
CA LYS A 199 8.24 -18.39 -8.66
C LYS A 199 8.56 -18.82 -10.09
N SER A 200 7.65 -19.54 -10.77
CA SER A 200 7.86 -19.94 -12.17
C SER A 200 7.67 -18.78 -13.17
N THR A 201 6.97 -17.71 -12.78
CA THR A 201 6.73 -16.54 -13.65
C THR A 201 7.77 -15.43 -13.48
N VAL A 202 8.53 -15.45 -12.38
CA VAL A 202 9.56 -14.44 -12.06
C VAL A 202 10.94 -15.06 -12.33
N PRO A 203 11.83 -14.42 -13.12
CA PRO A 203 13.19 -14.91 -13.33
C PRO A 203 13.94 -15.15 -12.01
N VAL A 204 14.72 -16.22 -11.92
CA VAL A 204 15.40 -16.65 -10.68
C VAL A 204 16.28 -15.54 -10.10
N GLN A 205 16.96 -14.77 -10.95
CA GLN A 205 17.83 -13.65 -10.57
C GLN A 205 17.07 -12.52 -9.86
N ARG A 206 15.74 -12.46 -10.01
CA ARG A 206 14.86 -11.47 -9.38
C ARG A 206 14.27 -11.95 -8.06
N HIS A 207 14.42 -13.23 -7.69
CA HIS A 207 13.73 -13.80 -6.53
C HIS A 207 14.11 -13.11 -5.21
N ASP A 208 15.36 -12.66 -5.06
CA ASP A 208 15.84 -11.89 -3.90
C ASP A 208 15.26 -10.46 -3.83
N ASN A 209 14.87 -9.90 -4.98
CA ASN A 209 14.32 -8.55 -5.11
C ASN A 209 12.80 -8.54 -5.28
N TYR A 210 12.15 -9.70 -5.16
CA TYR A 210 10.70 -9.85 -5.23
C TYR A 210 10.16 -10.20 -3.84
N TRP A 211 9.53 -9.21 -3.21
CA TRP A 211 9.04 -9.27 -1.84
C TRP A 211 7.55 -9.56 -1.79
N LEU A 212 7.18 -10.36 -0.79
CA LEU A 212 5.82 -10.67 -0.40
C LEU A 212 5.58 -10.06 0.96
N CYS A 213 4.72 -9.05 1.01
CA CYS A 213 4.41 -8.32 2.23
C CYS A 213 2.91 -8.39 2.50
N HIS A 214 2.51 -8.52 3.77
CA HIS A 214 1.10 -8.37 4.13
C HIS A 214 0.68 -6.91 4.02
N ARG A 215 -0.43 -6.64 3.33
CA ARG A 215 -0.94 -5.27 3.10
C ARG A 215 -1.36 -4.57 4.38
N GLU A 216 -1.85 -5.35 5.34
CA GLU A 216 -2.42 -4.91 6.61
C GLU A 216 -1.37 -4.33 7.56
N GLN A 217 -0.08 -4.57 7.28
CA GLN A 217 1.02 -3.89 7.95
C GLN A 217 0.92 -2.38 7.84
N ILE A 218 0.31 -1.84 6.77
CA ILE A 218 0.06 -0.41 6.63
C ILE A 218 -1.44 -0.18 6.86
N PRO A 219 -1.85 0.48 7.97
CA PRO A 219 -3.24 0.80 8.25
C PRO A 219 -3.88 1.64 7.12
N PHE A 220 -5.20 1.56 6.99
CA PHE A 220 -5.96 2.18 5.90
C PHE A 220 -5.64 3.67 5.69
N LEU A 221 -5.69 4.48 6.76
CA LEU A 221 -5.39 5.91 6.67
C LEU A 221 -3.95 6.21 6.24
N MET A 222 -3.02 5.32 6.60
CA MET A 222 -1.63 5.49 6.24
C MET A 222 -1.40 5.12 4.78
N ARG A 223 -2.07 4.08 4.28
CA ARG A 223 -2.15 3.80 2.83
C ARG A 223 -2.81 4.95 2.08
N GLU A 224 -3.78 5.65 2.68
CA GLU A 224 -4.37 6.86 2.11
C GLU A 224 -3.35 7.99 1.98
N ARG A 225 -2.55 8.25 3.03
CA ARG A 225 -1.46 9.24 3.00
C ARG A 225 -0.37 8.89 2.00
N LEU A 226 -0.09 7.59 1.84
CA LEU A 226 0.85 7.06 0.85
C LEU A 226 0.25 6.99 -0.56
N LEU A 227 -1.04 7.29 -0.73
CA LEU A 227 -1.79 7.20 -1.99
C LEU A 227 -1.78 5.79 -2.62
N ILE A 228 -1.73 4.73 -1.80
CA ILE A 228 -1.65 3.32 -2.22
C ILE A 228 -2.89 2.49 -1.85
N ASN A 229 -4.05 3.12 -1.72
CA ASN A 229 -5.26 2.41 -1.29
C ASN A 229 -5.84 1.50 -2.36
N ASN A 230 -5.95 1.93 -3.63
CA ASN A 230 -6.60 1.10 -4.65
C ASN A 230 -5.80 -0.18 -4.94
N VAL A 231 -6.38 -1.36 -4.69
CA VAL A 231 -5.69 -2.66 -4.88
C VAL A 231 -5.49 -3.05 -6.35
N TYR A 232 -6.24 -2.45 -7.27
CA TYR A 232 -6.19 -2.75 -8.71
C TYR A 232 -5.14 -1.93 -9.45
N SER A 233 -4.72 -0.80 -8.87
CA SER A 233 -3.60 -0.02 -9.42
C SER A 233 -2.25 -0.61 -9.03
N GLY A 234 -1.21 -0.19 -9.74
CA GLY A 234 0.19 -0.45 -9.39
C GLY A 234 0.90 0.88 -9.15
N TYR A 235 1.85 0.89 -8.22
CA TYR A 235 2.52 2.10 -7.75
C TYR A 235 4.03 1.97 -7.93
N ILE A 236 4.67 3.08 -8.26
CA ILE A 236 6.12 3.19 -8.39
C ILE A 236 6.61 4.19 -7.37
N PHE A 237 7.66 3.84 -6.65
CA PHE A 237 8.42 4.76 -5.80
C PHE A 237 9.86 4.78 -6.26
N VAL A 238 10.47 5.96 -6.30
CA VAL A 238 11.93 6.09 -6.35
C VAL A 238 12.40 6.46 -4.96
N VAL A 239 13.19 5.59 -4.36
CA VAL A 239 13.70 5.74 -2.99
C VAL A 239 15.22 5.94 -3.04
N ASP A 240 15.69 6.95 -2.32
CA ASP A 240 17.12 7.27 -2.24
C ASP A 240 17.86 6.44 -1.17
N PRO A 241 19.21 6.51 -1.09
CA PRO A 241 20.01 5.79 -0.09
C PRO A 241 19.61 6.01 1.37
N ASN A 242 18.97 7.15 1.67
CA ASN A 242 18.52 7.54 3.00
C ASN A 242 17.07 7.13 3.26
N LEU A 243 16.50 6.26 2.42
CA LEU A 243 15.15 5.70 2.52
C LEU A 243 14.05 6.75 2.32
N LYS A 244 14.35 7.85 1.61
CA LYS A 244 13.37 8.89 1.29
C LYS A 244 12.77 8.68 -0.10
N ILE A 245 11.47 8.88 -0.22
CA ILE A 245 10.74 8.85 -1.47
C ILE A 245 11.01 10.15 -2.22
N ARG A 246 11.68 10.05 -3.37
CA ARG A 246 12.07 11.18 -4.22
C ARG A 246 11.12 11.38 -5.41
N PHE A 247 10.42 10.33 -5.83
CA PHE A 247 9.44 10.38 -6.91
C PHE A 247 8.41 9.27 -6.74
N MET A 248 7.20 9.48 -7.26
CA MET A 248 6.12 8.49 -7.20
C MET A 248 5.27 8.54 -8.47
N ALA A 249 4.85 7.38 -8.96
CA ALA A 249 3.89 7.26 -10.06
C ALA A 249 2.87 6.14 -9.76
N CYS A 250 1.77 6.09 -10.52
CA CYS A 250 0.79 5.02 -10.42
C CYS A 250 0.10 4.72 -11.76
N GLY A 251 -0.50 3.53 -11.88
CA GLY A 251 -1.25 3.12 -13.07
C GLY A 251 -0.34 2.77 -14.28
N PRO A 252 -0.85 2.89 -15.52
CA PRO A 252 -0.08 2.63 -16.73
C PRO A 252 0.94 3.75 -17.00
N ALA A 253 2.09 3.42 -17.58
CA ALA A 253 3.15 4.41 -17.82
C ALA A 253 2.92 5.16 -19.13
N SER A 254 2.85 6.50 -19.09
CA SER A 254 3.00 7.28 -20.33
C SER A 254 4.48 7.34 -20.74
N ALA A 255 4.76 7.61 -22.01
CA ALA A 255 6.13 7.78 -22.50
C ALA A 255 6.90 8.89 -21.75
N ASP A 256 6.21 9.98 -21.43
CA ASP A 256 6.76 11.10 -20.66
C ASP A 256 7.07 10.69 -19.20
N GLU A 257 6.16 9.97 -18.53
CA GLU A 257 6.39 9.51 -17.16
C GLU A 257 7.50 8.45 -17.08
N PHE A 258 7.58 7.55 -18.06
CA PHE A 258 8.69 6.60 -18.18
C PHE A 258 10.03 7.33 -18.28
N ASN A 259 10.15 8.29 -19.20
CA ASN A 259 11.37 9.08 -19.37
C ASN A 259 11.71 9.91 -18.14
N LYS A 260 10.71 10.53 -17.50
CA LYS A 260 10.88 11.27 -16.24
C LYS A 260 11.40 10.38 -15.12
N LEU A 261 10.81 9.21 -14.91
CA LEU A 261 11.26 8.25 -13.90
C LEU A 261 12.75 7.92 -14.06
N TRP A 262 13.16 7.53 -15.26
CA TRP A 262 14.55 7.14 -15.52
C TRP A 262 15.53 8.31 -15.51
N LYS A 263 15.08 9.51 -15.88
CA LYS A 263 15.85 10.75 -15.68
C LYS A 263 16.09 11.03 -14.20
N VAL A 264 15.06 10.88 -13.35
CA VAL A 264 15.19 11.03 -11.89
C VAL A 264 16.18 10.02 -11.33
N VAL A 265 16.04 8.74 -11.69
CA VAL A 265 16.95 7.68 -11.25
C VAL A 265 18.40 8.02 -11.60
N GLY A 266 18.66 8.46 -12.84
CA GLY A 266 20.00 8.86 -13.29
C GLY A 266 20.53 10.15 -12.65
N GLN A 267 19.67 11.01 -12.12
CA GLN A 267 20.07 12.18 -11.35
C GLN A 267 20.42 11.81 -9.90
N LEU A 268 19.60 10.97 -9.26
CA LEU A 268 19.84 10.50 -7.90
C LEU A 268 21.09 9.61 -7.79
N SER A 269 21.42 8.83 -8.81
CA SER A 269 22.66 8.05 -8.82
C SER A 269 23.91 8.95 -8.85
N LYS A 270 23.81 10.17 -9.38
CA LYS A 270 24.88 11.17 -9.40
C LYS A 270 24.99 11.97 -8.09
N GLU A 271 23.90 12.12 -7.34
CA GLU A 271 23.91 12.74 -6.01
C GLU A 271 24.73 11.93 -4.98
N LYS A 272 25.04 10.66 -5.25
CA LYS A 272 25.78 9.76 -4.33
C LYS A 272 27.29 10.01 -4.24
N LYS A 273 27.76 11.18 -4.64
CA LYS A 273 29.17 11.59 -4.51
C LYS A 273 29.32 12.54 -3.34
#